data_AF-A0A8D5FJ53-F1
#
_entry.id   AF-A0A8D5FJ53-F1
#
_cell.length_a   1.000
_cell.length_b   1.000
_cell.length_c   1.000
_cell.angle_alpha   90.00
_cell.angle_beta   90.00
_cell.angle_gamma   90.00
#
_symmetry.space_group_name_H-M   'P 1'
#
loop_
_entity.id
_entity.type
_entity.pdbx_description
1 polymer ?
#
loop_
_entity_poly.entity_id
_entity_poly.type
_entity_poly.pdbx_seq_one_letter_code
_entity_poly.pdbx_strand_id
1 'polypeptide(L)'
;MVVLTIVPRIDSVKDMFGEEVEKRFMIGIVKADELTYEKVGVWEAVKSSFAQTWMYISLTVMGFVKIFQRVIPASELGGPILIAQIAGEQMKAGWLNLVYFMGLLSVNLGFLNLLPIPVLDGGHLVFLSYEGIMKKPLNEKAQIFAQQVGIGILGTLMIFVFYNDIARLFSR
;
A
#
# COMPACT_ATOMS: atom_id res chain seq x y z
N MET A 1 -36.64 37.12 8.95
CA MET A 1 -36.42 35.74 8.44
C MET A 1 -35.46 35.87 7.26
N VAL A 2 -34.22 35.38 7.38
CA VAL A 2 -33.26 35.43 6.27
C VAL A 2 -33.46 34.17 5.44
N VAL A 3 -33.88 34.32 4.19
CA VAL A 3 -33.97 33.21 3.23
C VAL A 3 -32.61 33.09 2.56
N LEU A 4 -31.88 32.01 2.86
CA LEU A 4 -30.59 31.72 2.25
C LEU A 4 -30.79 30.71 1.12
N THR A 5 -30.55 31.12 -0.12
CA THR A 5 -30.56 30.22 -1.29
C THR A 5 -29.21 29.54 -1.38
N ILE A 6 -29.15 28.23 -1.14
CA ILE A 6 -27.91 27.47 -1.21
C ILE A 6 -27.93 26.55 -2.44
N VAL A 7 -26.92 26.68 -3.29
CA VAL A 7 -26.71 25.81 -4.45
C VAL A 7 -25.62 24.79 -4.11
N PRO A 8 -25.92 23.48 -4.09
CA PRO A 8 -24.91 22.46 -3.83
C PRO A 8 -23.86 22.45 -4.95
N ARG A 9 -22.58 22.40 -4.58
CA ARG A 9 -21.50 22.10 -5.54
C ARG A 9 -21.28 20.59 -5.57
N ILE A 10 -21.13 20.05 -6.77
CA ILE A 10 -20.76 18.66 -6.99
C ILE A 10 -19.25 18.59 -6.81
N ASP A 11 -18.80 17.81 -5.83
CA ASP A 11 -17.38 17.51 -5.67
C ASP A 11 -17.14 16.03 -5.97
N SER A 12 -16.09 15.74 -6.73
CA SER A 12 -15.67 14.38 -7.08
C SER A 12 -14.55 13.98 -6.13
N VAL A 13 -14.88 13.25 -5.07
CA VAL A 13 -13.86 12.73 -4.17
C VAL A 13 -13.21 11.53 -4.85
N LYS A 14 -11.95 11.72 -5.27
CA LYS A 14 -11.12 10.60 -5.72
C LYS A 14 -10.54 9.90 -4.50
N ASP A 15 -10.68 8.59 -4.44
CA ASP A 15 -9.93 7.79 -3.47
C ASP A 15 -8.42 7.93 -3.74
N MET A 16 -7.59 7.47 -2.81
CA MET A 16 -6.15 7.34 -2.95
C MET A 16 -5.72 6.51 -4.17
N PHE A 17 -6.66 5.78 -4.78
CA PHE A 17 -6.48 4.96 -5.98
C PHE A 17 -7.06 5.60 -7.25
N GLY A 18 -7.48 6.87 -7.19
CA GLY A 18 -7.96 7.64 -8.35
C GLY A 18 -9.39 7.31 -8.82
N GLU A 19 -10.09 6.41 -8.14
CA GLU A 19 -11.50 6.11 -8.42
C GLU A 19 -12.42 7.21 -7.86
N GLU A 20 -13.40 7.65 -8.66
CA GLU A 20 -14.46 8.56 -8.19
C GLU A 20 -15.40 7.80 -7.25
N VAL A 21 -15.17 7.92 -5.95
CA VAL A 21 -16.01 7.30 -4.92
C VAL A 21 -17.15 8.26 -4.60
N GLU A 22 -18.16 8.21 -5.48
CA GLU A 22 -19.43 8.95 -5.42
C GLU A 22 -19.39 10.46 -5.68
N LYS A 23 -20.36 10.91 -6.49
CA LYS A 23 -20.73 12.33 -6.60
C LYS A 23 -21.50 12.73 -5.35
N ARG A 24 -20.85 13.47 -4.44
CA ARG A 24 -21.51 14.00 -3.25
C ARG A 24 -21.93 15.45 -3.49
N PHE A 25 -23.23 15.70 -3.35
CA PHE A 25 -23.77 17.06 -3.29
C PHE A 25 -23.45 17.62 -1.90
N MET A 26 -22.48 18.52 -1.81
CA MET A 26 -22.11 19.13 -0.53
C MET A 26 -22.54 20.59 -0.48
N ILE A 27 -23.09 20.98 0.67
CA ILE A 27 -23.45 22.35 1.01
C ILE A 27 -22.58 22.75 2.21
N GLY A 28 -21.58 23.59 1.97
CA GLY A 28 -20.79 24.27 3.02
C GLY A 28 -19.90 23.41 3.90
N ILE A 29 -20.03 22.08 3.88
CA ILE A 29 -19.13 21.15 4.58
C ILE A 29 -18.10 20.66 3.57
N VAL A 30 -16.95 21.34 3.54
CA VAL A 30 -15.74 20.83 2.88
C VAL A 30 -14.90 20.19 3.98
N LYS A 31 -14.30 19.02 3.70
CA LYS A 31 -13.33 18.43 4.63
C LYS A 31 -12.23 19.48 4.83
N ALA A 32 -12.05 19.96 6.07
CA ALA A 32 -10.95 20.85 6.36
C ALA A 32 -9.65 20.10 6.02
N ASP A 33 -8.83 20.66 5.13
CA ASP A 33 -7.52 20.09 4.75
C ASP A 33 -6.52 20.10 5.93
N GLU A 34 -6.93 20.64 7.08
CA GLU A 34 -6.13 20.63 8.30
C GLU A 34 -6.29 19.30 9.04
N LEU A 35 -5.22 18.49 8.95
CA LEU A 35 -5.00 17.35 9.83
C LEU A 35 -5.04 17.83 11.29
N THR A 36 -6.17 17.62 11.95
CA THR A 36 -6.32 17.95 13.36
C THR A 36 -5.70 16.83 14.17
N TYR A 37 -4.52 17.09 14.72
CA TYR A 37 -3.82 16.14 15.58
C TYR A 37 -4.50 16.10 16.95
N GLU A 38 -5.21 15.01 17.22
CA GLU A 38 -5.74 14.77 18.55
C GLU A 38 -4.70 14.04 19.41
N LYS A 39 -4.47 14.55 20.62
CA LYS A 39 -3.60 13.88 21.58
C LYS A 39 -4.32 12.68 22.15
N VAL A 40 -3.98 11.49 21.67
CA VAL A 40 -4.46 10.22 22.22
C VAL A 40 -3.55 9.75 23.36
N GLY A 41 -4.15 9.15 24.40
CA GLY A 41 -3.40 8.47 25.45
C GLY A 41 -2.68 7.23 24.90
N VAL A 42 -1.63 6.74 25.58
CA VAL A 42 -0.78 5.63 25.10
C VAL A 42 -1.60 4.38 24.72
N TRP A 43 -2.57 4.01 25.55
CA TRP A 43 -3.42 2.84 25.29
C TRP A 43 -4.30 3.02 24.05
N GLU A 44 -4.92 4.20 23.94
CA GLU A 44 -5.76 4.54 22.79
C GLU A 44 -4.93 4.64 21.50
N ALA A 45 -3.69 5.12 21.60
CA ALA A 45 -2.73 5.15 20.51
C ALA A 45 -2.40 3.73 20.01
N VAL A 46 -2.12 2.78 20.91
CA VAL A 46 -1.86 1.39 20.52
C VAL A 46 -3.07 0.79 19.80
N LYS A 47 -4.27 0.93 20.39
CA LYS A 47 -5.51 0.41 19.80
C LYS A 47 -5.80 1.04 18.43
N SER A 48 -5.63 2.35 18.32
CA SER A 48 -5.82 3.09 17.06
C SER A 48 -4.79 2.68 16.01
N SER A 49 -3.54 2.46 16.40
CA SER A 49 -2.48 1.97 15.49
C SER A 49 -2.76 0.58 14.96
N PHE A 50 -3.33 -0.32 15.75
CA PHE A 50 -3.77 -1.64 15.27
C PHE A 50 -4.89 -1.50 14.22
N ALA A 51 -5.90 -0.69 14.50
CA ALA A 51 -6.99 -0.43 13.55
C ALA A 51 -6.47 0.21 12.25
N GLN A 52 -5.55 1.18 12.36
CA GLN A 52 -4.94 1.85 11.22
C GLN A 52 -4.07 0.90 10.40
N THR A 53 -3.26 0.06 11.05
CA THR A 53 -2.48 -0.98 10.38
C THR A 53 -3.37 -1.96 9.62
N TRP A 54 -4.46 -2.41 10.25
CA TRP A 54 -5.44 -3.30 9.61
C TRP A 54 -6.10 -2.67 8.39
N MET A 55 -6.44 -1.37 8.50
CA MET A 55 -6.96 -0.59 7.39
C MET A 55 -5.95 -0.54 6.22
N TYR A 56 -4.68 -0.23 6.49
CA TYR A 56 -3.65 -0.20 5.45
C TYR A 56 -3.44 -1.56 4.79
N ILE A 57 -3.39 -2.65 5.56
CA ILE A 57 -3.33 -4.01 5.00
C ILE A 57 -4.52 -4.27 4.09
N SER A 58 -5.74 -3.92 4.54
CA SER A 58 -6.97 -4.12 3.77
C SER A 58 -6.97 -3.35 2.44
N LEU A 59 -6.51 -2.10 2.46
CA LEU A 59 -6.36 -1.27 1.25
C LEU A 59 -5.33 -1.86 0.30
N THR A 60 -4.19 -2.33 0.81
CA THR A 60 -3.15 -2.97 0.00
C THR A 60 -3.66 -4.23 -0.68
N VAL A 61 -4.36 -5.10 0.06
CA VAL A 61 -5.02 -6.30 -0.51
C VAL A 61 -6.03 -5.91 -1.59
N MET A 62 -6.87 -4.91 -1.34
CA MET A 62 -7.84 -4.43 -2.32
C MET A 62 -7.15 -3.89 -3.58
N GLY A 63 -6.06 -3.14 -3.44
CA GLY A 63 -5.24 -2.66 -4.55
C GLY A 63 -4.73 -3.80 -5.42
N PHE A 64 -4.18 -4.86 -4.81
CA PHE A 64 -3.78 -6.06 -5.55
C PHE A 64 -4.95 -6.69 -6.31
N VAL A 65 -6.09 -6.90 -5.66
CA VAL A 65 -7.28 -7.48 -6.30
C VAL A 65 -7.73 -6.66 -7.50
N LYS A 66 -7.75 -5.32 -7.39
CA LYS A 66 -8.14 -4.41 -8.47
C LYS A 66 -7.16 -4.43 -9.65
N ILE A 67 -5.87 -4.64 -9.39
CA ILE A 67 -4.86 -4.86 -10.46
C ILE A 67 -5.13 -6.18 -11.18
N PHE A 68 -5.42 -7.27 -10.45
CA PHE A 68 -5.79 -8.55 -11.05
C PHE A 68 -7.09 -8.46 -11.87
N GLN A 69 -8.06 -7.66 -11.42
CA GLN A 69 -9.29 -7.36 -12.15
C GLN A 69 -9.08 -6.42 -13.35
N ARG A 70 -7.84 -5.92 -13.57
CA ARG A 70 -7.48 -4.94 -14.60
C ARG A 70 -8.24 -3.60 -14.50
N VAL A 71 -8.77 -3.29 -13.32
CA VAL A 71 -9.40 -1.99 -13.03
C VAL A 71 -8.31 -0.94 -12.88
N ILE A 72 -7.21 -1.29 -12.21
CA ILE A 72 -6.03 -0.46 -12.06
C ILE A 72 -4.95 -0.99 -13.02
N PRO A 73 -4.43 -0.17 -13.95
CA PRO A 73 -3.33 -0.57 -14.82
C PRO A 73 -2.12 -0.99 -14.00
N ALA A 74 -1.50 -2.12 -14.35
CA ALA A 74 -0.27 -2.56 -13.67
C ALA A 74 0.89 -1.57 -13.81
N SER A 75 0.82 -0.63 -14.77
CA SER A 75 1.76 0.48 -14.86
C SER A 75 1.69 1.41 -13.66
N GLU A 76 0.54 1.56 -13.01
CA GLU A 76 0.33 2.39 -11.80
C GLU A 76 0.93 1.78 -10.53
N LEU A 77 1.54 0.58 -10.62
CA LEU A 77 2.40 0.09 -9.55
C LEU A 77 3.58 1.02 -9.39
N GLY A 78 3.63 1.72 -8.26
CA GLY A 78 4.72 2.63 -7.94
C GLY A 78 6.02 1.86 -7.75
N GLY A 79 7.01 2.15 -8.59
CA GLY A 79 8.35 1.61 -8.41
C GLY A 79 9.24 2.47 -7.49
N PRO A 80 10.50 2.06 -7.33
CA PRO A 80 11.45 2.71 -6.42
C PRO A 80 11.67 4.20 -6.70
N ILE A 81 11.61 4.61 -7.97
CA ILE A 81 11.79 6.00 -8.36
C ILE A 81 10.55 6.81 -7.96
N LEU A 82 9.35 6.30 -8.21
CA LEU A 82 8.11 6.97 -7.80
C LEU A 82 8.03 7.09 -6.28
N ILE A 83 8.43 6.04 -5.55
CA ILE A 83 8.50 6.07 -4.08
C ILE A 83 9.44 7.17 -3.61
N ALA A 84 10.61 7.34 -4.24
CA ALA A 84 11.56 8.41 -3.89
C ALA A 84 10.99 9.80 -4.19
N GLN A 85 10.25 9.96 -5.29
CA GLN A 85 9.57 11.22 -5.62
C GLN A 85 8.51 11.58 -4.58
N ILE A 86 7.63 10.64 -4.25
CA ILE A 86 6.59 10.83 -3.24
C ILE A 86 7.23 11.12 -1.88
N ALA A 87 8.29 10.41 -1.49
CA ALA A 87 9.01 10.71 -0.25
C ALA A 87 9.53 12.16 -0.20
N GLY A 88 10.05 12.67 -1.32
CA GLY A 88 10.46 14.07 -1.46
C GLY A 88 9.30 15.05 -1.31
N GLU A 89 8.14 14.74 -1.88
CA GLU A 89 6.91 15.53 -1.71
C GLU A 89 6.41 15.52 -0.26
N GLN A 90 6.41 14.35 0.40
CA GLN A 90 6.03 14.22 1.81
C GLN A 90 6.97 15.00 2.72
N MET A 91 8.28 14.99 2.45
CA MET A 91 9.25 15.78 3.21
C MET A 91 9.01 17.29 3.04
N LYS A 92 8.66 17.75 1.82
CA LYS A 92 8.27 19.15 1.57
C LYS A 92 7.00 19.54 2.32
N ALA A 93 6.05 18.61 2.46
CA ALA A 93 4.84 18.80 3.26
C ALA A 93 5.11 18.75 4.78
N GLY A 94 6.30 18.30 5.21
CA GLY A 94 6.74 18.30 6.61
C GLY A 94 7.21 16.92 7.08
N TRP A 95 8.08 16.92 8.10
CA TRP A 95 8.69 15.68 8.60
C TRP A 95 7.67 14.67 9.15
N LEU A 96 6.56 15.14 9.74
CA LEU A 96 5.49 14.26 10.22
C LEU A 96 4.84 13.48 9.07
N ASN A 97 4.60 14.13 7.93
CA ASN A 97 4.05 13.47 6.75
C ASN A 97 5.00 12.39 6.21
N LEU A 98 6.30 12.67 6.22
CA LEU A 98 7.31 11.66 5.89
C LEU A 98 7.26 10.46 6.84
N VAL A 99 7.07 10.67 8.14
CA VAL A 99 6.92 9.57 9.13
C VAL A 99 5.67 8.73 8.86
N TYR A 100 4.54 9.36 8.56
CA TYR A 100 3.33 8.62 8.16
C TYR A 100 3.54 7.81 6.88
N PHE A 101 4.20 8.40 5.88
CA PHE A 101 4.53 7.71 4.64
C PHE A 101 5.47 6.52 4.87
N MET A 102 6.52 6.68 5.69
CA MET A 102 7.40 5.58 6.09
C MET A 102 6.64 4.49 6.83
N GLY A 103 5.70 4.85 7.70
CA GLY A 103 4.81 3.91 8.38
C GLY A 103 3.97 3.09 7.39
N LEU A 104 3.36 3.76 6.41
CA LEU A 104 2.60 3.09 5.34
C LEU A 104 3.48 2.13 4.52
N LEU A 105 4.68 2.56 4.12
CA LEU A 105 5.63 1.69 3.42
C LEU A 105 6.06 0.49 4.27
N SER A 106 6.30 0.70 5.57
CA SER A 106 6.69 -0.35 6.50
C SER A 106 5.61 -1.42 6.65
N VAL A 107 4.34 -1.02 6.77
CA VAL A 107 3.20 -1.95 6.83
C VAL A 107 3.09 -2.74 5.52
N ASN A 108 3.24 -2.08 4.37
CA ASN A 108 3.18 -2.75 3.07
C ASN A 108 4.32 -3.75 2.87
N LEU A 109 5.56 -3.38 3.21
CA LEU A 109 6.69 -4.28 3.12
C LEU A 109 6.54 -5.47 4.08
N GLY A 110 6.06 -5.23 5.30
CA GLY A 110 5.75 -6.28 6.27
C GLY A 110 4.69 -7.25 5.74
N PHE A 111 3.59 -6.74 5.19
CA PHE A 111 2.56 -7.57 4.56
C PHE A 111 3.10 -8.39 3.37
N LEU A 112 3.85 -7.76 2.47
CA LEU A 112 4.43 -8.43 1.31
C LEU A 112 5.43 -9.52 1.70
N ASN A 113 6.25 -9.27 2.73
CA ASN A 113 7.21 -10.26 3.23
C ASN A 113 6.53 -11.48 3.85
N LEU A 114 5.28 -11.37 4.32
CA LEU A 114 4.51 -12.50 4.85
C LEU A 114 3.85 -13.35 3.74
N LEU A 115 3.91 -12.93 2.47
CA LEU A 115 3.39 -13.72 1.37
C LEU A 115 4.19 -15.03 1.19
N PRO A 116 3.54 -16.12 0.72
CA PRO A 116 4.17 -17.43 0.58
C PRO A 116 5.09 -17.51 -0.65
N ILE A 117 6.10 -16.64 -0.70
CA ILE A 117 7.09 -16.56 -1.77
C ILE A 117 8.42 -17.11 -1.23
N PRO A 118 9.01 -18.17 -1.84
CA PRO A 118 10.18 -18.90 -1.31
C PRO A 118 11.45 -18.11 -0.95
N VAL A 119 11.53 -16.82 -1.29
CA VAL A 119 12.68 -15.92 -1.02
C VAL A 119 12.35 -14.90 0.07
N LEU A 120 11.07 -14.72 0.37
CA LEU A 120 10.59 -13.84 1.43
C LEU A 120 10.41 -14.64 2.73
N ASP A 121 10.33 -13.93 3.84
CA ASP A 121 10.14 -14.51 5.18
C ASP A 121 8.92 -15.44 5.24
N GLY A 122 7.84 -15.10 4.53
CA GLY A 122 6.62 -15.90 4.41
C GLY A 122 6.83 -17.24 3.69
N GLY A 123 7.77 -17.32 2.75
CA GLY A 123 8.17 -18.59 2.14
C GLY A 123 8.82 -19.54 3.15
N HIS A 124 9.69 -19.00 4.01
CA HIS A 124 10.26 -19.75 5.12
C HIS A 124 9.21 -20.16 6.14
N LEU A 125 8.24 -19.29 6.47
CA LEU A 125 7.12 -19.64 7.33
C LEU A 125 6.31 -20.81 6.76
N VAL A 126 6.10 -20.86 5.44
CA VAL A 126 5.43 -22.00 4.79
C VAL A 126 6.24 -23.28 4.93
N PHE A 127 7.55 -23.23 4.71
CA PHE A 127 8.41 -24.41 4.86
C PHE A 127 8.41 -24.92 6.31
N LEU A 128 8.56 -24.02 7.28
CA LEU A 128 8.53 -24.36 8.71
C LEU A 128 7.16 -24.90 9.14
N SER A 129 6.07 -24.31 8.65
CA SER A 129 4.71 -24.78 8.92
C SER A 129 4.49 -26.18 8.36
N TYR A 130 4.95 -26.43 7.13
CA TYR A 130 4.91 -27.74 6.51
C TYR A 130 5.72 -28.78 7.32
N GLU A 131 6.94 -28.45 7.72
CA GLU A 131 7.80 -29.34 8.51
C GLU A 131 7.20 -29.62 9.89
N GLY A 132 6.58 -28.62 10.53
CA GLY A 132 5.88 -28.78 11.80
C GLY A 132 4.67 -29.71 11.71
N ILE A 133 3.90 -29.64 10.62
CA ILE A 133 2.74 -30.52 10.38
C ILE A 133 3.21 -31.93 10.02
N MET A 134 4.15 -32.06 9.08
CA MET A 134 4.60 -33.36 8.54
C MET A 134 5.62 -34.05 9.44
N LYS A 135 6.18 -33.33 10.43
CA LYS A 135 7.27 -33.76 11.32
C LYS A 135 8.48 -34.34 10.57
N LYS A 136 8.68 -33.91 9.32
CA LYS A 136 9.77 -34.34 8.43
C LYS A 136 10.33 -33.11 7.72
N PRO A 137 11.66 -33.00 7.61
CA PRO A 137 12.28 -31.89 6.90
C PRO A 137 11.89 -31.92 5.42
N LEU A 138 11.72 -30.75 4.81
CA LEU A 138 11.54 -30.66 3.36
C LEU A 138 12.85 -31.11 2.68
N ASN A 139 12.74 -31.73 1.51
CA ASN A 139 13.91 -32.07 0.72
C ASN A 139 14.70 -30.80 0.36
N GLU A 140 15.99 -30.76 0.71
CA GLU A 140 16.88 -29.63 0.43
C GLU A 140 16.86 -29.23 -1.06
N LYS A 141 16.81 -30.21 -1.96
CA LYS A 141 16.73 -29.96 -3.40
C LYS A 141 15.45 -29.20 -3.79
N ALA A 142 14.33 -29.50 -3.11
CA ALA A 142 13.07 -28.83 -3.34
C ALA A 142 13.07 -27.39 -2.79
N GLN A 143 13.69 -27.17 -1.61
CA GLN A 143 13.85 -25.82 -1.05
C GLN A 143 14.72 -24.93 -1.97
N ILE A 144 15.87 -25.45 -2.41
CA ILE A 144 16.78 -24.73 -3.31
C ILE A 144 16.08 -24.40 -4.64
N PHE A 145 15.35 -25.36 -5.21
CA PHE A 145 14.59 -25.13 -6.44
C PHE A 145 13.52 -24.06 -6.25
N ALA A 146 12.74 -24.12 -5.17
CA ALA A 146 11.72 -23.12 -4.85
C ALA A 146 12.33 -21.72 -4.67
N GLN A 147 13.45 -21.61 -3.97
CA GLN A 147 14.19 -20.34 -3.82
C GLN A 147 14.67 -19.80 -5.16
N GLN A 148 15.29 -20.63 -6.01
CA GLN A 148 15.74 -20.21 -7.34
C GLN A 148 14.58 -19.68 -8.20
N VAL A 149 13.44 -20.38 -8.19
CA VAL A 149 12.22 -19.92 -8.86
C VAL A 149 11.76 -18.58 -8.29
N GLY A 150 11.73 -18.44 -6.95
CA GLY A 150 11.37 -17.19 -6.29
C GLY A 150 12.29 -16.03 -6.66
N ILE A 151 13.60 -16.24 -6.72
CA ILE A 151 14.59 -15.22 -7.11
C ILE A 151 14.35 -14.82 -8.57
N GLY A 152 14.11 -15.79 -9.45
CA GLY A 152 13.81 -15.53 -10.86
C GLY A 152 12.55 -14.67 -11.04
N ILE A 153 11.46 -15.01 -10.32
CA ILE A 153 10.20 -14.26 -10.36
C ILE A 153 10.39 -12.84 -9.82
N LEU A 154 10.98 -12.70 -8.63
CA LEU A 154 11.19 -11.40 -7.99
C LEU A 154 12.14 -10.52 -8.82
N GLY A 155 13.24 -11.07 -9.32
CA GLY A 155 14.17 -10.34 -10.18
C GLY A 155 13.51 -9.86 -11.47
N THR A 156 12.68 -10.70 -12.11
CA THR A 156 11.91 -10.30 -13.30
C THR A 156 10.93 -9.18 -12.97
N LEU A 157 10.21 -9.27 -11.84
CA LEU A 157 9.29 -8.24 -11.40
C LEU A 157 10.02 -6.92 -11.08
N MET A 158 11.17 -6.98 -10.40
CA MET A 158 11.99 -5.79 -10.12
C MET A 158 12.40 -5.10 -11.42
N ILE A 159 12.93 -5.85 -12.40
CA ILE A 159 13.32 -5.29 -13.71
C ILE A 159 12.11 -4.65 -14.39
N PHE A 160 10.94 -5.32 -14.39
CA PHE A 160 9.71 -4.79 -14.97
C PHE A 160 9.28 -3.46 -14.33
N VAL A 161 9.26 -3.40 -12.99
CA VAL A 161 8.88 -2.20 -12.24
C VAL A 161 9.87 -1.06 -12.49
N PHE A 162 11.18 -1.33 -12.44
CA PHE A 162 12.21 -0.33 -12.76
C PHE A 162 12.08 0.18 -14.20
N TYR A 163 11.84 -0.71 -15.15
CA TYR A 163 11.64 -0.33 -16.55
C TYR A 163 10.41 0.60 -16.70
N ASN A 164 9.30 0.26 -16.06
CA ASN A 164 8.09 1.10 -16.08
C ASN A 164 8.31 2.47 -15.44
N ASP A 165 9.02 2.54 -14.32
CA ASP A 165 9.40 3.79 -13.67
C ASP A 165 10.22 4.68 -14.61
N ILE A 166 11.24 4.12 -15.26
CA ILE A 166 12.09 4.84 -16.21
C ILE A 166 11.28 5.29 -17.43
N ALA A 167 10.48 4.42 -18.02
CA ALA A 167 9.63 4.75 -19.15
C ALA A 167 8.64 5.87 -18.82
N ARG A 168 8.06 5.86 -17.62
CA ARG A 168 7.16 6.91 -17.11
C ARG A 168 7.86 8.26 -17.00
N LEU A 169 9.14 8.29 -16.60
CA LEU A 169 9.92 9.53 -16.54
C LEU A 169 10.19 10.13 -17.92
N PHE A 170 10.45 9.30 -18.92
CA PHE A 170 10.73 9.78 -20.29
C PHE A 170 9.47 10.12 -21.09
N SER A 171 8.32 9.56 -20.70
CA SER A 171 7.02 9.82 -21.37
C SER A 171 6.28 11.06 -20.82
N ARG A 172 6.79 11.69 -19.75
CA ARG A 172 6.31 12.98 -19.22
C ARG A 172 7.13 14.12 -19.77
#